data_AF-A0A453KF95-F1
#
_entry.id   AF-A0A453KF95-F1
#
_cell.length_a   1.000
_cell.length_b   1.000
_cell.length_c   1.000
_cell.angle_alpha   90.00
_cell.angle_beta   90.00
_cell.angle_gamma   90.00
#
_symmetry.space_group_name_H-M   'P 1'
#
loop_
_entity.id
_entity.type
_entity.pdbx_description
1 polymer ?
#
loop_
_entity_poly.entity_id
_entity_poly.type
_entity_poly.pdbx_seq_one_letter_code
_entity_poly.pdbx_strand_id
1 'polypeptide(L)'
;AGFISLDCGGADDYTDGIGIQWTSDAKLVFGGQATNLPVQNQLQKQYSTLRYFPADTSKYCYTMNVRTRTRYLVRASFLYGNFDNSNVYPKFDLSLGATPWSTVIIDDADTPVVEEAIILAAAPTLSVCLSNASTGQPFISTLELRQFNGSLYYTDYEAQFFLALSARINFGADGNKSVSQVP
;
A
#
# COMPACT_ATOMS: atom_id res chain seq x y z
N ALA A 1 2.52 -19.99 -1.39
CA ALA A 1 1.74 -18.76 -1.24
C ALA A 1 1.95 -17.97 -2.51
N GLY A 2 0.87 -17.61 -3.21
CA GLY A 2 0.91 -16.83 -4.43
C GLY A 2 0.89 -15.34 -4.13
N PHE A 3 0.57 -14.52 -5.14
CA PHE A 3 0.39 -13.08 -4.98
C PHE A 3 -0.81 -12.76 -4.07
N ILE A 4 -0.75 -11.62 -3.38
CA ILE A 4 -1.85 -11.09 -2.56
C ILE A 4 -2.20 -9.70 -3.10
N SER A 5 -3.48 -9.39 -3.21
CA SER A 5 -3.98 -8.05 -3.54
C SER A 5 -5.20 -7.78 -2.67
N LEU A 6 -5.07 -6.82 -1.78
CA LEU A 6 -6.11 -6.45 -0.83
C LEU A 6 -6.82 -5.19 -1.29
N ASP A 7 -8.14 -5.27 -1.37
CA ASP A 7 -9.02 -4.11 -1.47
C ASP A 7 -9.38 -3.68 -0.05
N CYS A 8 -8.73 -2.62 0.44
CA CYS A 8 -8.85 -2.20 1.83
C CYS A 8 -10.21 -1.52 2.06
N GLY A 9 -10.99 -2.04 3.00
CA GLY A 9 -12.36 -1.59 3.21
C GLY A 9 -13.39 -2.18 2.23
N GLY A 10 -12.93 -2.94 1.21
CA GLY A 10 -13.81 -3.70 0.33
C GLY A 10 -14.50 -4.87 1.07
N ALA A 11 -15.77 -5.09 0.77
CA ALA A 11 -16.57 -6.14 1.42
C ALA A 11 -16.45 -7.51 0.75
N ASP A 12 -16.24 -7.53 -0.58
CA ASP A 12 -16.32 -8.73 -1.40
C ASP A 12 -15.04 -8.98 -2.17
N ASP A 13 -14.74 -10.26 -2.40
CA ASP A 13 -13.65 -10.68 -3.29
C ASP A 13 -14.09 -10.57 -4.76
N TYR A 14 -13.19 -10.17 -5.65
CA TYR A 14 -13.47 -10.08 -7.09
C TYR A 14 -12.21 -10.23 -7.93
N THR A 15 -12.41 -10.42 -9.24
CA THR A 15 -11.33 -10.35 -10.23
C THR A 15 -11.57 -9.12 -11.09
N ASP A 16 -10.53 -8.29 -11.28
CA ASP A 16 -10.63 -7.11 -12.14
C ASP A 16 -10.52 -7.46 -13.64
N GLY A 17 -10.67 -6.46 -14.50
CA GLY A 17 -10.64 -6.64 -15.95
C GLY A 17 -9.30 -7.11 -16.53
N ILE A 18 -8.21 -7.10 -15.74
CA ILE A 18 -6.90 -7.60 -16.15
C ILE A 18 -6.52 -8.92 -15.45
N GLY A 19 -7.46 -9.52 -14.70
CA GLY A 19 -7.29 -10.84 -14.09
C GLY A 19 -6.65 -10.83 -12.70
N ILE A 20 -6.51 -9.67 -12.04
CA ILE A 20 -6.02 -9.62 -10.66
C ILE A 20 -7.17 -9.95 -9.72
N GLN A 21 -6.94 -10.94 -8.85
CA GLN A 21 -7.85 -11.27 -7.76
C GLN A 21 -7.61 -10.32 -6.59
N TRP A 22 -8.64 -9.56 -6.24
CA TRP A 22 -8.71 -8.68 -5.10
C TRP A 22 -9.54 -9.34 -4.00
N THR A 23 -9.01 -9.32 -2.78
CA THR A 23 -9.68 -9.89 -1.61
C THR A 23 -9.90 -8.83 -0.53
N SER A 24 -10.96 -9.00 0.26
CA SER A 24 -11.21 -8.12 1.41
C SER A 24 -10.06 -8.19 2.43
N ASP A 25 -9.75 -7.04 3.02
CA ASP A 25 -8.69 -6.89 4.02
C ASP A 25 -9.11 -7.27 5.46
N ALA A 26 -10.41 -7.51 5.68
CA ALA A 26 -11.03 -7.60 7.01
C ALA A 26 -10.42 -8.67 7.94
N LYS A 27 -9.78 -9.71 7.40
CA LYS A 27 -9.15 -10.80 8.17
C LYS A 27 -7.67 -10.55 8.48
N LEU A 28 -7.07 -9.51 7.90
CA LEU A 28 -5.63 -9.28 7.93
C LEU A 28 -5.23 -8.09 8.79
N VAL A 29 -6.19 -7.29 9.25
CA VAL A 29 -5.98 -6.13 10.11
C VAL A 29 -6.98 -6.12 11.25
N PHE A 30 -6.56 -5.61 12.41
CA PHE A 30 -7.44 -5.36 13.54
C PHE A 30 -7.74 -3.87 13.65
N GLY A 31 -9.03 -3.53 13.78
CA GLY A 31 -9.50 -2.16 13.89
C GLY A 31 -9.66 -1.44 12.55
N GLY A 32 -9.78 -0.12 12.64
CA GLY A 32 -10.13 0.75 11.52
C GLY A 32 -11.57 0.58 11.04
N GLN A 33 -12.00 1.53 10.21
CA GLN A 33 -13.34 1.58 9.64
C GLN A 33 -13.24 1.60 8.11
N ALA A 34 -14.15 0.91 7.44
CA ALA A 34 -14.25 0.90 6.00
C ALA A 34 -15.20 2.02 5.55
N THR A 35 -14.88 2.68 4.44
CA THR A 35 -15.78 3.64 3.79
C THR A 35 -15.63 3.59 2.28
N ASN A 36 -16.67 4.04 1.59
CA ASN A 36 -16.65 4.25 0.14
C ASN A 36 -16.11 5.64 -0.16
N LEU A 37 -15.35 5.76 -1.25
CA LEU A 37 -14.91 7.06 -1.74
C LEU A 37 -16.04 7.76 -2.52
N PRO A 38 -16.25 9.08 -2.31
CA PRO A 38 -17.35 9.83 -2.91
C PRO A 38 -17.21 10.09 -4.43
N VAL A 39 -16.12 9.66 -5.06
CA VAL A 39 -15.87 9.84 -6.51
C VAL A 39 -15.61 8.50 -7.19
N GLN A 40 -16.58 8.04 -7.99
CA GLN A 40 -16.54 6.78 -8.75
C GLN A 40 -16.11 6.94 -10.21
N ASN A 41 -15.84 8.17 -10.66
CA ASN A 41 -15.58 8.43 -12.05
C ASN A 41 -14.10 8.15 -12.39
N GLN A 42 -13.87 6.99 -13.01
CA GLN A 42 -12.67 6.61 -13.79
C GLN A 42 -11.52 5.89 -13.05
N LEU A 43 -11.65 5.56 -11.77
CA LEU A 43 -10.62 4.79 -11.06
C LEU A 43 -10.94 3.28 -11.05
N GLN A 44 -9.88 2.48 -10.95
CA GLN A 44 -9.99 1.02 -10.88
C GLN A 44 -10.78 0.62 -9.62
N LYS A 45 -11.53 -0.50 -9.67
CA LYS A 45 -12.48 -0.89 -8.61
C LYS A 45 -11.86 -0.91 -7.19
N GLN A 46 -10.59 -1.25 -7.06
CA GLN A 46 -9.84 -1.26 -5.80
C GLN A 46 -9.60 0.12 -5.17
N TYR A 47 -10.00 1.19 -5.85
CA TYR A 47 -10.02 2.57 -5.36
C TYR A 47 -11.45 3.06 -5.07
N SER A 48 -12.43 2.16 -4.99
CA SER A 48 -13.81 2.53 -4.59
C SER A 48 -13.99 2.58 -3.08
N THR A 49 -13.10 1.92 -2.34
CA THR A 49 -13.11 1.84 -0.88
C THR A 49 -11.74 2.14 -0.29
N LEU A 50 -11.74 2.50 1.00
CA LEU A 50 -10.55 2.52 1.83
C LEU A 50 -10.87 2.05 3.24
N ARG A 51 -9.82 1.68 3.98
CA ARG A 51 -9.87 1.54 5.44
C ARG A 51 -9.09 2.67 6.09
N TYR A 52 -9.72 3.37 7.01
CA TYR A 52 -9.09 4.42 7.82
C TYR A 52 -9.02 4.04 9.30
N PHE A 53 -8.09 4.66 10.01
CA PHE A 53 -7.78 4.37 11.40
C PHE A 53 -7.86 5.64 12.26
N PRO A 54 -8.14 5.52 13.57
CA PRO A 54 -8.04 6.63 14.50
C PRO A 54 -6.66 7.29 14.45
N ALA A 55 -6.63 8.62 14.50
CA ALA A 55 -5.41 9.41 14.65
C ALA A 55 -4.96 9.42 16.12
N ASP A 56 -4.53 8.27 16.61
CA ASP A 56 -4.03 8.06 17.97
C ASP A 56 -2.56 7.62 17.99
N THR A 57 -2.06 7.25 19.17
CA THR A 57 -0.68 6.74 19.33
C THR A 57 -0.54 5.26 18.98
N SER A 58 -1.62 4.63 18.52
CA SER A 58 -1.63 3.20 18.20
C SER A 58 -0.97 2.93 16.86
N LYS A 59 -0.56 1.67 16.67
CA LYS A 59 0.00 1.17 15.42
C LYS A 59 -0.94 0.12 14.84
N TYR A 60 -1.41 0.35 13.60
CA TYR A 60 -2.36 -0.52 12.93
C TYR A 60 -1.65 -1.33 11.85
N CYS A 61 -1.59 -2.65 12.00
CA CYS A 61 -0.78 -3.53 11.16
C CYS A 61 -1.61 -4.54 10.38
N TYR A 62 -1.41 -4.58 9.08
CA TYR A 62 -1.78 -5.71 8.23
C TYR A 62 -0.74 -6.81 8.43
N THR A 63 -1.16 -8.04 8.74
CA THR A 63 -0.24 -9.18 8.87
C THR A 63 -0.57 -10.25 7.84
N MET A 64 0.35 -10.48 6.92
CA MET A 64 0.16 -11.38 5.78
C MET A 64 1.12 -12.56 5.85
N ASN A 65 0.62 -13.74 5.47
CA ASN A 65 1.45 -14.93 5.37
C ASN A 65 2.36 -14.85 4.13
N VAL A 66 3.65 -15.08 4.33
CA VAL A 66 4.67 -15.09 3.27
C VAL A 66 5.55 -16.33 3.37
N ARG A 67 6.16 -16.71 2.25
CA ARG A 67 7.23 -17.72 2.26
C ARG A 67 8.53 -17.07 2.72
N THR A 68 9.20 -17.67 3.70
CA THR A 68 10.54 -17.25 4.14
C THR A 68 11.56 -17.35 3.01
N ARG A 69 12.63 -16.54 3.08
CA ARG A 69 13.71 -16.46 2.08
C ARG A 69 13.19 -16.22 0.65
N THR A 70 12.12 -15.47 0.53
CA THR A 70 11.49 -15.13 -0.74
C THR A 70 11.39 -13.62 -0.84
N ARG A 71 11.68 -13.07 -2.04
CA ARG A 71 11.57 -11.63 -2.29
C ARG A 71 10.15 -11.24 -2.64
N TYR A 72 9.69 -10.13 -2.08
CA TYR A 72 8.39 -9.55 -2.38
C TYR A 72 8.54 -8.09 -2.73
N LEU A 73 7.88 -7.67 -3.81
CA LEU A 73 7.40 -6.30 -3.94
C LEU A 73 6.20 -6.16 -3.00
N VAL A 74 6.30 -5.22 -2.08
CA VAL A 74 5.22 -4.72 -1.24
C VAL A 74 4.79 -3.38 -1.82
N ARG A 75 3.52 -3.25 -2.17
CA ARG A 75 2.96 -2.00 -2.71
C ARG A 75 1.76 -1.60 -1.89
N ALA A 76 1.82 -0.42 -1.28
CA ALA A 76 0.69 0.21 -0.58
C ALA A 76 0.23 1.43 -1.38
N SER A 77 -1.08 1.65 -1.48
CA SER A 77 -1.59 2.85 -2.12
C SER A 77 -2.67 3.55 -1.31
N PHE A 78 -2.72 4.87 -1.52
CA PHE A 78 -3.43 5.82 -0.67
C PHE A 78 -4.16 6.83 -1.56
N LEU A 79 -5.43 6.56 -1.86
CA LEU A 79 -6.33 7.54 -2.48
C LEU A 79 -7.24 8.14 -1.42
N TYR A 80 -7.10 9.43 -1.17
CA TYR A 80 -7.82 10.11 -0.09
C TYR A 80 -9.30 10.35 -0.42
N GLY A 81 -9.59 10.88 -1.61
CA GLY A 81 -10.95 11.18 -2.07
C GLY A 81 -11.79 12.03 -1.11
N ASN A 82 -11.15 12.75 -0.17
CA ASN A 82 -11.81 13.51 0.90
C ASN A 82 -12.89 12.72 1.65
N PHE A 83 -12.63 11.45 1.95
CA PHE A 83 -13.62 10.50 2.47
C PHE A 83 -14.31 10.93 3.78
N ASP A 84 -13.65 11.78 4.56
CA ASP A 84 -14.12 12.31 5.84
C ASP A 84 -14.75 13.71 5.73
N ASN A 85 -14.80 14.28 4.51
CA ASN A 85 -15.26 15.64 4.23
C ASN A 85 -14.54 16.73 5.05
N SER A 86 -13.33 16.46 5.55
CA SER A 86 -12.60 17.41 6.39
C SER A 86 -11.80 18.43 5.57
N ASN A 87 -11.45 18.09 4.33
CA ASN A 87 -10.47 18.81 3.51
C ASN A 87 -9.10 18.98 4.22
N VAL A 88 -8.79 18.10 5.18
CA VAL A 88 -7.51 18.07 5.88
C VAL A 88 -6.70 16.92 5.31
N TYR A 89 -5.69 17.24 4.52
CA TYR A 89 -4.86 16.22 3.91
C TYR A 89 -4.08 15.41 4.96
N PRO A 90 -4.21 14.07 4.96
CA PRO A 90 -3.55 13.25 5.96
C PRO A 90 -2.03 13.16 5.78
N LYS A 91 -1.31 13.03 6.90
CA LYS A 91 0.12 12.71 6.95
C LYS A 91 0.41 11.75 8.09
N PHE A 92 1.00 10.61 7.79
CA PHE A 92 1.26 9.52 8.74
C PHE A 92 2.44 8.64 8.28
N ASP A 93 2.96 7.82 9.18
CA ASP A 93 4.10 6.94 8.90
C ASP A 93 3.67 5.53 8.49
N LEU A 94 4.46 4.95 7.58
CA LEU A 94 4.39 3.58 7.12
C LEU A 94 5.64 2.80 7.57
N SER A 95 5.45 1.55 7.98
CA SER A 95 6.56 0.69 8.41
C SER A 95 6.35 -0.77 8.01
N LEU A 96 7.46 -1.47 7.81
CA LEU A 96 7.53 -2.91 7.60
C LEU A 96 7.92 -3.58 8.93
N GLY A 97 6.92 -4.10 9.65
CA GLY A 97 7.11 -4.57 11.02
C GLY A 97 7.58 -3.43 11.93
N ALA A 98 8.78 -3.54 12.49
CA ALA A 98 9.39 -2.48 13.31
C ALA A 98 10.21 -1.47 12.48
N THR A 99 10.48 -1.76 11.21
CA THR A 99 11.38 -0.97 10.37
C THR A 99 10.63 0.18 9.70
N PRO A 100 11.03 1.46 9.89
CA PRO A 100 10.45 2.58 9.16
C PRO A 100 10.58 2.39 7.65
N TRP A 101 9.53 2.75 6.91
CA TRP A 101 9.52 2.65 5.46
C TRP A 101 9.41 4.03 4.80
N SER A 102 8.29 4.73 4.99
CA SER A 102 8.05 6.05 4.40
C SER A 102 7.11 6.86 5.29
N THR A 103 7.07 8.18 5.09
CA THR A 103 6.01 9.04 5.60
C THR A 103 5.07 9.35 4.43
N VAL A 104 3.83 8.88 4.53
CA VAL A 104 2.78 9.17 3.56
C VAL A 104 2.34 10.61 3.73
N ILE A 105 2.41 11.38 2.66
CA ILE A 105 1.95 12.77 2.58
C ILE A 105 0.91 12.84 1.47
N ILE A 106 -0.33 13.16 1.82
CA ILE A 106 -1.36 13.49 0.85
C ILE A 106 -1.32 15.00 0.60
N ASP A 107 -1.39 15.40 -0.67
CA ASP A 107 -1.46 16.80 -1.09
C ASP A 107 -2.52 17.05 -2.18
N ASP A 108 -3.06 15.96 -2.76
CA ASP A 108 -4.18 15.97 -3.69
C ASP A 108 -5.19 14.87 -3.31
N ALA A 109 -6.48 15.17 -3.42
CA ALA A 109 -7.54 14.23 -3.03
C ALA A 109 -7.74 13.13 -4.07
N ASP A 110 -7.50 13.43 -5.34
CA ASP A 110 -7.87 12.57 -6.47
C ASP A 110 -6.67 11.77 -7.03
N THR A 111 -5.44 12.09 -6.62
CA THR A 111 -4.23 11.38 -7.02
C THR A 111 -3.80 10.36 -5.96
N PRO A 112 -3.67 9.06 -6.31
CA PRO A 112 -3.19 8.06 -5.37
C PRO A 112 -1.70 8.23 -5.10
N VAL A 113 -1.32 8.31 -3.83
CA VAL A 113 0.06 8.14 -3.39
C VAL A 113 0.38 6.64 -3.34
N VAL A 114 1.56 6.26 -3.85
CA VAL A 114 1.97 4.85 -3.94
C VAL A 114 3.36 4.69 -3.32
N GLU A 115 3.45 3.76 -2.39
CA GLU A 115 4.70 3.36 -1.77
C GLU A 115 5.05 1.93 -2.20
N GLU A 116 6.28 1.74 -2.70
CA GLU A 116 6.79 0.43 -3.11
C GLU A 116 8.10 0.08 -2.39
N ALA A 117 8.18 -1.14 -1.88
CA ALA A 117 9.38 -1.70 -1.27
C ALA A 117 9.66 -3.12 -1.76
N ILE A 118 10.93 -3.46 -1.91
CA ILE A 118 11.38 -4.82 -2.19
C ILE A 118 12.12 -5.36 -0.98
N ILE A 119 11.59 -6.45 -0.42
CA ILE A 119 12.08 -7.02 0.83
C ILE A 119 12.41 -8.50 0.64
N LEU A 120 13.37 -9.00 1.40
CA LEU A 120 13.52 -10.45 1.63
C LEU A 120 12.72 -10.84 2.88
N ALA A 121 11.75 -11.73 2.73
CA ALA A 121 10.98 -12.22 3.88
C ALA A 121 11.86 -13.06 4.82
N ALA A 122 12.20 -12.52 5.98
CA ALA A 122 12.98 -13.23 7.01
C ALA A 122 12.13 -14.17 7.88
N ALA A 123 10.82 -13.92 7.97
CA ALA A 123 9.85 -14.61 8.80
C ALA A 123 8.68 -15.17 7.96
N PRO A 124 7.85 -16.10 8.48
CA PRO A 124 6.69 -16.62 7.76
C PRO A 124 5.53 -15.60 7.63
N THR A 125 5.67 -14.43 8.25
CA THR A 125 4.72 -13.32 8.14
C THR A 125 5.44 -12.03 7.80
N LEU A 126 4.72 -11.14 7.14
CA LEU A 126 5.12 -9.77 6.90
C LEU A 126 4.05 -8.84 7.43
N SER A 127 4.45 -7.80 8.16
CA SER A 127 3.53 -6.77 8.63
C SER A 127 3.77 -5.44 7.94
N VAL A 128 2.70 -4.81 7.45
CA VAL A 128 2.71 -3.42 6.95
C VAL A 128 1.86 -2.60 7.89
N CYS A 129 2.42 -1.56 8.48
CA CYS A 129 1.80 -0.86 9.58
C CYS A 129 1.75 0.65 9.38
N LEU A 130 0.60 1.22 9.72
CA LEU A 130 0.32 2.66 9.74
C LEU A 130 0.39 3.17 11.18
N SER A 131 1.03 4.31 11.39
CA SER A 131 1.20 4.92 12.72
C SER A 131 1.51 6.42 12.63
N ASN A 132 1.63 7.09 13.77
CA ASN A 132 2.14 8.47 13.87
C ASN A 132 1.40 9.47 12.96
N ALA A 133 0.06 9.52 13.07
CA ALA A 133 -0.73 10.52 12.38
C ALA A 133 -0.35 11.92 12.89
N SER A 134 0.14 12.77 11.99
CA SER A 134 0.44 14.18 12.28
C SER A 134 -0.69 15.10 11.86
N THR A 135 -1.41 14.73 10.80
CA THR A 135 -2.62 15.41 10.29
C THR A 135 -3.56 14.37 9.69
N GLY A 136 -4.87 14.62 9.77
CA GLY A 136 -5.91 13.70 9.25
C GLY A 136 -5.88 12.31 9.90
N GLN A 137 -6.67 11.40 9.34
CA GLN A 137 -6.70 9.99 9.76
C GLN A 137 -5.79 9.15 8.85
N PRO A 138 -4.95 8.25 9.39
CA PRO A 138 -4.24 7.27 8.57
C PRO A 138 -5.24 6.39 7.83
N PHE A 139 -4.94 6.08 6.58
CA PHE A 139 -5.80 5.24 5.76
C PHE A 139 -4.98 4.44 4.77
N ILE A 140 -5.61 3.47 4.11
CA ILE A 140 -5.01 2.69 3.03
C ILE A 140 -6.13 2.23 2.08
N SER A 141 -5.87 2.32 0.77
CA SER A 141 -6.80 1.89 -0.28
C SER A 141 -6.47 0.49 -0.77
N THR A 142 -5.19 0.21 -1.01
CA THR A 142 -4.76 -1.13 -1.45
C THR A 142 -3.46 -1.57 -0.79
N LEU A 143 -3.30 -2.89 -0.66
CA LEU A 143 -2.06 -3.53 -0.27
C LEU A 143 -1.79 -4.77 -1.12
N GLU A 144 -0.67 -4.78 -1.83
CA GLU A 144 -0.31 -5.85 -2.76
C GLU A 144 1.05 -6.44 -2.43
N LEU A 145 1.14 -7.78 -2.48
CA LEU A 145 2.40 -8.53 -2.40
C LEU A 145 2.61 -9.31 -3.69
N ARG A 146 3.70 -8.98 -4.41
CA ARG A 146 4.13 -9.73 -5.59
C ARG A 146 5.46 -10.43 -5.31
N GLN A 147 5.45 -11.75 -5.41
CA GLN A 147 6.66 -12.56 -5.28
C GLN A 147 7.57 -12.40 -6.51
N PHE A 148 8.87 -12.19 -6.28
CA PHE A 148 9.87 -12.33 -7.34
C PHE A 148 10.52 -13.71 -7.31
N ASN A 149 10.77 -14.27 -8.50
CA ASN A 149 11.55 -15.47 -8.68
C ASN A 149 12.96 -15.12 -9.17
N GLY A 150 13.95 -15.89 -8.73
CA GLY A 150 15.34 -15.75 -9.20
C GLY A 150 16.12 -14.62 -8.53
N SER A 151 17.10 -14.07 -9.25
CA SER A 151 18.07 -13.08 -8.76
C SER A 151 17.63 -11.63 -8.96
N LEU A 152 16.41 -11.38 -9.44
CA LEU A 152 15.89 -10.03 -9.62
C LEU A 152 15.89 -9.31 -8.27
N TYR A 153 16.53 -8.14 -8.21
CA TYR A 153 16.72 -7.35 -6.99
C TYR A 153 17.49 -8.06 -5.85
N TYR A 154 18.31 -9.07 -6.18
CA TYR A 154 19.29 -9.60 -5.22
C TYR A 154 20.29 -8.50 -4.85
N THR A 155 20.53 -8.37 -3.55
CA THR A 155 21.62 -7.55 -3.01
C THR A 155 22.29 -8.28 -1.87
N ASP A 156 23.57 -8.03 -1.62
CA ASP A 156 24.30 -8.68 -0.53
C ASP A 156 23.80 -8.28 0.87
N TYR A 157 22.95 -7.25 0.96
CA TYR A 157 22.45 -6.67 2.20
C TYR A 157 20.93 -6.83 2.41
N GLU A 158 20.23 -7.59 1.55
CA GLU A 158 18.78 -7.76 1.58
C GLU A 158 18.24 -8.45 2.85
N ALA A 159 19.11 -9.08 3.64
CA ALA A 159 18.75 -9.65 4.94
C ALA A 159 18.63 -8.58 6.04
N GLN A 160 19.17 -7.38 5.82
CA GLN A 160 19.24 -6.28 6.78
C GLN A 160 18.43 -5.06 6.32
N PHE A 161 18.35 -4.85 5.00
CA PHE A 161 17.70 -3.70 4.41
C PHE A 161 16.69 -4.12 3.34
N PHE A 162 15.80 -3.19 3.01
CA PHE A 162 14.89 -3.30 1.88
C PHE A 162 15.22 -2.20 0.85
N LEU A 163 14.76 -2.37 -0.38
CA LEU A 163 14.85 -1.33 -1.40
C LEU A 163 13.54 -0.56 -1.43
N ALA A 164 13.56 0.74 -1.21
CA ALA A 164 12.42 1.61 -1.50
C ALA A 164 12.45 2.02 -2.99
N LEU A 165 11.28 2.15 -3.61
CA LEU A 165 11.19 2.70 -4.96
C LEU A 165 11.59 4.17 -4.93
N SER A 166 12.58 4.55 -5.73
CA SER A 166 12.90 5.97 -5.99
C SER A 166 12.16 6.49 -7.23
N ALA A 167 12.23 5.77 -8.35
CA ALA A 167 11.52 6.13 -9.57
C ALA A 167 11.29 4.90 -10.46
N ARG A 168 10.21 4.94 -11.25
CA ARG A 168 9.96 3.99 -12.35
C ARG A 168 9.73 4.78 -13.64
N ILE A 169 10.63 4.60 -14.62
CA ILE A 169 10.65 5.39 -15.85
C ILE A 169 10.51 4.48 -17.06
N ASN A 170 9.53 4.80 -17.92
CA ASN A 170 9.42 4.21 -19.24
C ASN A 170 9.89 5.22 -20.30
N PHE A 171 11.11 5.06 -20.79
CA PHE A 171 11.72 5.95 -21.79
C PHE A 171 11.13 5.80 -23.20
N GLY A 172 10.28 4.81 -23.45
CA GLY A 172 9.69 4.53 -24.76
C GLY A 172 8.18 4.74 -24.84
N ALA A 173 7.57 5.43 -23.86
CA ALA A 173 6.14 5.69 -23.87
C ALA A 173 5.77 6.81 -24.87
N ASP A 174 4.70 6.60 -25.64
CA ASP A 174 4.10 7.66 -26.44
C ASP A 174 3.44 8.69 -25.50
N GLY A 175 4.16 9.77 -25.20
CA GLY A 175 3.66 10.95 -24.46
C GLY A 175 4.16 11.11 -23.01
N ASN A 176 3.85 12.28 -22.43
CA ASN A 176 4.30 12.79 -21.13
C ASN A 176 3.67 12.08 -19.90
N LYS A 177 3.57 10.75 -19.90
CA LYS A 177 3.19 9.99 -18.69
C LYS A 177 4.42 9.85 -17.78
N SER A 178 4.74 10.92 -17.05
CA SER A 178 5.68 10.93 -15.91
C SER A 178 5.26 9.83 -14.91
N VAL A 179 6.11 8.87 -14.54
CA VAL A 179 7.29 8.97 -13.66
C VAL A 179 6.94 9.65 -12.34
N SER A 180 6.55 8.86 -11.35
CA SER A 180 6.67 9.31 -9.95
C SER A 180 8.15 9.34 -9.60
N GLN A 181 8.62 10.53 -9.31
CA GLN A 181 9.90 10.82 -8.70
C GLN A 181 9.59 11.81 -7.58
N VAL A 182 9.85 11.43 -6.33
CA VAL A 182 9.91 12.39 -5.22
C VAL A 182 11.13 12.02 -4.35
N PRO A 183 11.88 13.01 -3.83
CA PRO A 183 13.27 12.88 -3.36
C PRO A 183 13.54 11.85 -2.28
#